data_AF-M2CB16-F1
#
_entry.id   AF-M2CB16-F1
#
_cell.length_a   1.000
_cell.length_b   1.000
_cell.length_c   1.000
_cell.angle_alpha   90.00
_cell.angle_beta   90.00
_cell.angle_gamma   90.00
#
_symmetry.space_group_name_H-M   'P 1'
#
loop_
_entity.id
_entity.type
_entity.pdbx_description
1 polymer ?
#
loop_
_entity_poly.entity_id
_entity_poly.type
_entity_poly.pdbx_seq_one_letter_code
_entity_poly.pdbx_strand_id
1 'polypeptide(L)'
;MKIKADLMIIDNNAKYICERKLKVKPILNYYGCGEIPNDERQYTEIKASCPVCRAAGVRADLASGAREFKCCPICGINLDWRVYLKKEKKLRRKIELWRTQFKKQKVSK
;
A
#
# COMPACT_ATOMS: atom_id res chain seq x y z
N MET A 1 1.83 6.73 -31.83
CA MET A 1 0.64 7.29 -31.14
C MET A 1 1.10 7.87 -29.80
N LYS A 2 1.32 9.18 -29.70
CA LYS A 2 1.76 9.84 -28.46
C LYS A 2 0.52 10.12 -27.62
N ILE A 3 0.32 9.38 -26.54
CA ILE A 3 -0.73 9.68 -25.56
C ILE A 3 -0.26 10.93 -24.81
N LYS A 4 -0.83 12.09 -25.14
CA LYS A 4 -0.75 13.28 -24.28
C LYS A 4 -1.52 12.94 -23.01
N ALA A 5 -0.79 12.65 -21.94
CA ALA A 5 -1.38 12.61 -20.62
C ALA A 5 -1.51 14.07 -20.16
N ASP A 6 -2.63 14.70 -20.51
CA ASP A 6 -3.05 15.94 -19.86
C ASP A 6 -3.32 15.60 -18.39
N LEU A 7 -2.27 15.74 -17.57
CA LEU A 7 -2.32 15.65 -16.12
C LEU A 7 -3.09 16.87 -15.61
N MET A 8 -4.43 16.79 -15.69
CA MET A 8 -5.30 17.70 -14.97
C MET A 8 -5.19 17.36 -13.48
N ILE A 9 -4.50 18.23 -12.73
CA ILE A 9 -4.62 18.27 -11.28
C ILE A 9 -6.02 18.82 -10.99
N ILE A 10 -6.99 17.92 -10.81
CA ILE A 10 -8.35 18.28 -10.44
C ILE A 10 -8.37 18.52 -8.93
N ASP A 11 -8.58 19.79 -8.58
CA ASP A 11 -9.14 20.33 -7.34
C ASP A 11 -9.08 19.45 -6.08
N ASN A 12 -8.41 19.97 -5.05
CA ASN A 12 -8.28 19.40 -3.70
C ASN A 12 -9.62 19.19 -2.94
N ASN A 13 -10.77 19.47 -3.58
CA ASN A 13 -12.12 19.25 -3.04
C ASN A 13 -13.00 18.33 -3.91
N ALA A 14 -12.50 17.79 -5.02
CA ALA A 14 -13.22 16.82 -5.86
C ALA A 14 -13.13 15.41 -5.23
N LYS A 15 -14.12 15.10 -4.41
CA LYS A 15 -14.40 13.83 -3.73
C LYS A 15 -14.22 12.57 -4.61
N TYR A 16 -12.98 12.13 -4.84
CA TYR A 16 -12.51 10.82 -5.34
C TYR A 16 -13.51 10.07 -6.26
N ILE A 17 -13.98 10.70 -7.34
CA ILE A 17 -14.84 10.03 -8.32
C ILE A 17 -13.95 9.20 -9.23
N CYS A 18 -14.10 7.88 -9.22
CA CYS A 18 -13.30 7.03 -10.11
C CYS A 18 -13.77 7.25 -11.54
N GLU A 19 -12.87 7.68 -12.42
CA GLU A 19 -13.15 7.87 -13.85
C GLU A 19 -13.57 6.56 -14.54
N ARG A 20 -13.15 5.42 -13.97
CA ARG A 20 -13.40 4.09 -14.54
C ARG A 20 -14.16 3.20 -13.56
N LYS A 21 -15.18 2.51 -14.07
CA LYS A 21 -15.96 1.50 -13.31
C LYS A 21 -15.17 0.21 -13.04
N LEU A 22 -14.16 -0.10 -13.86
CA LEU A 22 -13.33 -1.29 -13.70
C LEU A 22 -12.44 -1.18 -12.46
N LYS A 23 -12.57 -2.15 -11.56
CA LYS A 23 -11.70 -2.27 -10.38
C LYS A 23 -10.44 -3.06 -10.71
N VAL A 24 -9.28 -2.50 -10.40
CA VAL A 24 -7.99 -3.16 -10.58
C VAL A 24 -7.32 -3.39 -9.24
N LYS A 25 -6.66 -4.54 -9.09
CA LYS A 25 -5.89 -4.83 -7.88
C LYS A 25 -4.59 -4.01 -7.90
N PRO A 26 -4.23 -3.30 -6.83
CA PRO A 26 -2.93 -2.67 -6.72
C PRO A 26 -1.82 -3.73 -6.71
N ILE A 27 -0.67 -3.39 -7.29
CA ILE A 27 0.51 -4.22 -7.24
C ILE A 27 1.13 -4.06 -5.86
N LEU A 28 1.28 -5.17 -5.14
CA LEU A 28 1.81 -5.19 -3.79
C LEU A 28 3.26 -5.64 -3.82
N ASN A 29 4.16 -4.80 -3.32
CA ASN A 29 5.56 -5.16 -3.10
C ASN A 29 5.81 -5.30 -1.60
N TYR A 30 6.41 -6.42 -1.22
CA TYR A 30 6.78 -6.70 0.16
C TYR A 30 8.27 -6.45 0.29
N TYR A 31 8.66 -5.68 1.29
CA TYR A 31 10.06 -5.51 1.65
C TYR A 31 10.30 -6.21 2.98
N GLY A 32 11.18 -7.22 2.97
CA GLY A 32 11.64 -7.92 4.18
C GLY A 32 11.73 -9.45 4.03
N CYS A 33 12.95 -9.94 3.81
CA CYS A 33 13.42 -11.28 4.18
C CYS A 33 14.85 -11.09 4.72
N GLY A 34 15.05 -11.35 6.00
CA GLY A 34 16.36 -11.34 6.64
C GLY A 34 16.32 -12.27 7.84
N GLU A 35 17.20 -13.27 7.85
CA GLU A 35 17.26 -14.36 8.82
C GLU A 35 17.92 -13.93 10.14
N ILE A 36 17.81 -12.66 10.54
CA ILE A 36 18.51 -12.13 11.71
C ILE A 36 17.51 -11.97 12.86
N PRO A 37 17.57 -12.81 13.91
CA PRO A 37 16.75 -12.63 15.09
C PRO A 37 17.14 -11.32 15.78
N ASN A 38 16.15 -10.51 16.19
CA ASN A 38 16.26 -9.30 17.03
C ASN A 38 16.37 -7.92 16.34
N ASP A 39 16.12 -7.78 15.04
CA ASP A 39 16.01 -6.44 14.42
C ASP A 39 14.54 -6.00 14.32
N GLU A 40 14.16 -4.98 15.10
CA GLU A 40 12.82 -4.34 15.10
C GLU A 40 12.42 -3.78 13.72
N ARG A 41 13.37 -3.61 12.80
CA ARG A 41 13.12 -3.13 11.42
C ARG A 41 12.53 -4.20 10.51
N GLN A 42 12.46 -5.45 10.95
CA GLN A 42 11.92 -6.55 10.15
C GLN A 42 10.38 -6.51 10.17
N TYR A 43 9.79 -6.33 8.98
CA TYR A 43 8.36 -6.39 8.67
C TYR A 43 7.52 -5.14 8.94
N THR A 44 7.94 -3.98 8.45
CA THR A 44 7.20 -2.75 8.75
C THR A 44 6.25 -2.29 7.64
N GLU A 45 6.44 -2.69 6.37
CA GLU A 45 5.74 -2.01 5.28
C GLU A 45 5.30 -2.92 4.11
N ILE A 46 4.06 -2.73 3.68
CA ILE A 46 3.53 -3.24 2.41
C ILE A 46 3.44 -2.04 1.49
N LYS A 47 4.24 -2.00 0.41
CA LYS A 47 4.10 -0.95 -0.61
C LYS A 47 3.02 -1.34 -1.60
N ALA A 48 2.23 -0.38 -2.04
CA ALA A 48 1.16 -0.60 -3.00
C ALA A 48 1.29 0.38 -4.16
N SER A 49 1.19 -0.11 -5.40
CA SER A 49 1.31 0.74 -6.59
C SER A 49 0.14 0.52 -7.54
N CYS A 50 -0.30 1.59 -8.21
CA CYS A 50 -1.31 1.47 -9.26
C CYS A 50 -0.70 0.78 -10.50
N PRO A 51 -1.32 -0.29 -11.04
CA PRO A 51 -0.78 -1.02 -12.18
C PRO A 51 -0.71 -0.15 -13.45
N VAL A 52 -1.68 0.75 -13.64
CA VAL A 52 -1.72 1.66 -14.80
C VAL A 52 -0.61 2.70 -14.71
N CYS A 53 -0.46 3.34 -13.55
CA CYS A 53 0.62 4.30 -13.32
C CYS A 53 2.00 3.64 -13.49
N ARG A 54 2.18 2.44 -12.94
CA ARG A 54 3.44 1.70 -13.06
C ARG A 54 3.76 1.36 -14.51
N ALA A 55 2.77 0.95 -15.31
CA ALA A 55 2.95 0.69 -16.74
C ALA A 55 3.33 1.96 -17.53
N ALA A 56 2.84 3.12 -17.09
CA ALA A 56 3.20 4.43 -17.62
C ALA A 56 4.53 4.99 -17.08
N GLY A 57 5.29 4.21 -16.31
CA GLY A 57 6.57 4.65 -15.71
C GLY A 57 6.43 5.48 -14.43
N VAL A 58 5.21 5.74 -13.96
CA VAL A 58 4.96 6.48 -12.72
C VAL A 58 5.09 5.55 -11.51
N ARG A 59 6.04 5.87 -10.63
CA ARG A 59 6.30 5.13 -9.39
C ARG A 59 5.77 5.91 -8.20
N ALA A 60 4.60 5.52 -7.72
CA ALA A 60 4.02 6.05 -6.51
C ALA A 60 3.67 4.92 -5.55
N ASP A 61 4.00 5.10 -4.27
CA ASP A 61 3.47 4.27 -3.21
C ASP A 61 2.15 4.85 -2.73
N LEU A 62 1.12 4.01 -2.78
CA LEU A 62 -0.27 4.31 -2.48
C LEU A 62 -0.74 3.59 -1.22
N ALA A 63 0.15 2.90 -0.51
CA ALA A 63 -0.20 2.09 0.66
C ALA A 63 -0.82 2.92 1.79
N SER A 64 -0.31 4.12 2.04
CA SER A 64 -0.74 4.99 3.14
C SER A 64 -2.21 5.40 3.03
N GLY A 65 -2.69 5.74 1.83
CA GLY A 65 -4.08 6.16 1.63
C GLY A 65 -5.01 5.06 1.13
N ALA A 66 -4.65 3.78 1.28
CA ALA A 66 -5.52 2.64 0.96
C ALA A 66 -6.89 2.66 1.67
N ARG A 67 -7.00 3.39 2.80
CA ARG A 67 -8.27 3.60 3.53
C ARG A 67 -8.97 4.90 3.17
N GLU A 68 -8.27 5.81 2.50
CA GLU A 68 -8.70 7.19 2.23
C GLU A 68 -9.22 7.34 0.80
N PHE A 69 -8.57 6.70 -0.18
CA PHE A 69 -8.95 6.81 -1.58
C PHE A 69 -9.43 5.49 -2.19
N LYS A 70 -10.61 5.54 -2.83
CA LYS A 70 -11.15 4.42 -3.64
C LYS A 70 -10.47 4.30 -5.00
N CYS A 71 -9.89 5.40 -5.50
CA CYS A 71 -9.31 5.49 -6.83
C CYS A 71 -7.85 5.91 -6.73
N CYS A 72 -7.05 5.58 -7.73
CA CYS A 72 -5.69 6.09 -7.83
C CYS A 72 -5.71 7.61 -7.94
N PRO A 73 -5.03 8.37 -7.04
CA PRO A 73 -5.03 9.82 -7.07
C PRO A 73 -4.28 10.43 -8.28
N ILE A 74 -3.57 9.59 -9.04
CA ILE A 74 -2.77 10.03 -10.20
C ILE A 74 -3.54 9.84 -11.51
N CYS A 75 -4.21 8.70 -11.68
CA CYS A 75 -4.81 8.31 -12.96
C CYS A 75 -6.30 7.95 -12.86
N GLY A 76 -6.96 8.25 -11.74
CA GLY A 76 -8.41 8.09 -11.55
C GLY A 76 -8.96 6.66 -11.55
N ILE A 77 -8.12 5.62 -11.75
CA ILE A 77 -8.59 4.23 -11.84
C ILE A 77 -9.06 3.69 -10.48
N ASN A 78 -10.14 2.93 -10.47
CA ASN A 78 -10.68 2.33 -9.25
C ASN A 78 -9.76 1.21 -8.73
N LEU A 79 -9.30 1.32 -7.49
CA LEU A 79 -8.37 0.38 -6.86
C LEU A 79 -9.11 -0.56 -5.89
N ASP A 80 -8.92 -1.86 -6.06
CA ASP A 80 -9.43 -2.86 -5.13
C ASP A 80 -8.45 -3.12 -3.98
N TRP A 81 -8.68 -2.41 -2.87
CA TRP A 81 -7.88 -2.50 -1.65
C TRP A 81 -8.13 -3.75 -0.79
N ARG A 82 -9.10 -4.61 -1.12
CA ARG A 82 -9.46 -5.75 -0.25
C ARG A 82 -8.26 -6.65 0.06
N VAL A 83 -7.45 -6.94 -0.96
CA VAL A 83 -6.27 -7.81 -0.81
C VAL A 83 -5.20 -7.12 0.06
N TYR A 84 -4.97 -5.83 -0.16
CA TYR A 84 -4.06 -5.03 0.65
C TYR A 84 -4.47 -5.02 2.13
N LEU A 85 -5.72 -4.64 2.42
CA LEU A 85 -6.23 -4.54 3.80
C LEU A 85 -6.18 -5.89 4.54
N LYS A 86 -6.48 -6.99 3.85
CA LYS A 86 -6.37 -8.35 4.42
C LYS A 86 -4.93 -8.68 4.79
N LYS A 87 -3.95 -8.27 3.99
CA LYS A 87 -2.53 -8.50 4.25
C LYS A 87 -1.97 -7.56 5.32
N GLU A 88 -2.34 -6.28 5.28
CA GLU A 88 -1.99 -5.27 6.28
C GLU A 88 -2.43 -5.73 7.68
N LYS A 89 -3.67 -6.22 7.82
CA LYS A 89 -4.19 -6.77 9.08
C LYS A 89 -3.37 -7.96 9.59
N LYS A 90 -2.99 -8.89 8.70
CA LYS A 90 -2.16 -10.05 9.07
C LYS A 90 -0.77 -9.61 9.53
N LEU A 91 -0.17 -8.65 8.83
CA LEU A 91 1.14 -8.12 9.17
C LEU A 91 1.12 -7.44 10.55
N ARG A 92 0.14 -6.57 10.79
CA ARG A 92 -0.05 -5.89 12.07
C ARG A 92 -0.17 -6.86 13.24
N ARG A 93 -0.96 -7.94 13.08
CA ARG A 93 -1.09 -9.00 14.09
C ARG A 93 0.23 -9.73 14.36
N LYS A 94 1.02 -10.01 13.31
CA LYS A 94 2.35 -10.64 13.47
C LYS A 94 3.31 -9.74 14.24
N ILE A 95 3.36 -8.45 13.89
CA ILE A 95 4.19 -7.44 14.58
C ILE A 95 3.80 -7.36 16.06
N GLU A 96 2.51 -7.34 16.37
CA GLU A 96 2.00 -7.26 17.74
C GLU A 96 2.35 -8.50 18.58
N LEU A 97 2.22 -9.70 17.99
CA LEU A 97 2.65 -10.95 18.62
C LEU A 97 4.16 -10.97 18.88
N TRP A 98 4.95 -10.54 17.89
CA TRP A 98 6.41 -10.38 18.05
C TRP A 98 6.72 -9.45 19.22
N ARG A 99 6.20 -8.22 19.21
CA ARG A 99 6.41 -7.25 20.30
C ARG A 99 6.05 -7.83 21.67
N THR A 100 4.97 -8.60 21.76
CA THR A 100 4.53 -9.23 23.02
C THR A 100 5.49 -10.34 23.48
N GLN A 101 5.96 -11.20 22.56
CA GLN A 101 6.93 -12.26 22.86
C GLN A 101 8.28 -11.68 23.32
N PHE A 102 8.75 -10.63 22.65
CA PHE A 102 9.99 -9.94 23.00
C PHE A 102 9.92 -9.24 24.36
N LYS A 103 8.80 -8.58 24.67
CA LYS A 103 8.59 -7.96 25.99
C LYS A 103 8.64 -9.00 27.12
N LYS A 104 8.07 -10.20 26.92
CA LYS A 104 8.11 -11.27 27.93
C LYS A 104 9.53 -11.78 28.18
N GLN A 105 10.37 -11.88 27.15
CA GLN A 105 11.77 -12.31 27.30
C GLN A 105 12.64 -11.29 28.05
N LYS A 106 12.34 -9.99 27.98
CA LYS A 106 13.07 -8.96 28.75
C LYS A 106 12.72 -8.92 30.23
N VAL A 107 11.54 -9.41 30.64
CA VAL A 107 11.08 -9.39 32.05
C VAL A 107 11.49 -10.67 32.79
N SER A 108 11.90 -11.72 32.08
CA SER A 108 12.33 -13.00 32.67
C SER A 108 13.86 -13.13 32.79
N LYS A 109 14.60 -12.02 32.73
CA LYS A 109 16.06 -11.96 32.90
C LYS A 109 16.43 -11.06 34.07
#